data_AF-A0A818G310-F1
#
_entry.id   AF-A0A818G310-F1
#
_cell.length_a   1.000
_cell.length_b   1.000
_cell.length_c   1.000
_cell.angle_alpha   90.00
_cell.angle_beta   90.00
_cell.angle_gamma   90.00
#
_symmetry.space_group_name_H-M   'P 1'
#
loop_
_entity.id
_entity.type
_entity.pdbx_description
1 polymer ?
#
loop_
_entity_poly.entity_id
_entity_poly.type
_entity_poly.pdbx_seq_one_letter_code
_entity_poly.pdbx_strand_id
1 'polypeptide(L)'
;MNYIAFNGHNINFIYYLLLIFLFINLSFNSLTTIHEINQAVFFNPQTNTTLIRCPLNYKHNFNIQWYDVINNRSEIVREEYYRIYGLQPYDREFICSKISHTRIETNEKYRIKIRIY
;
A
#
# COMPACT_ATOMS: atom_id res chain seq x y z
N MET A 1 57.92 -8.12 -27.56
CA MET A 1 56.91 -8.10 -26.48
C MET A 1 55.90 -7.02 -26.81
N ASN A 2 54.73 -7.40 -27.35
CA ASN A 2 53.68 -6.44 -27.67
C ASN A 2 52.89 -6.15 -26.40
N TYR A 3 53.03 -4.92 -25.88
CA TYR A 3 52.15 -4.39 -24.86
C TYR A 3 50.79 -4.16 -25.52
N ILE A 4 49.82 -5.03 -25.21
CA ILE A 4 48.42 -4.76 -25.51
C ILE A 4 48.03 -3.59 -24.61
N ALA A 5 47.96 -2.40 -25.20
CA ALA A 5 47.41 -1.21 -24.55
C ALA A 5 45.94 -1.52 -24.23
N PHE A 6 45.66 -1.84 -22.96
CA PHE A 6 44.30 -1.91 -22.46
C PHE A 6 43.75 -0.49 -22.45
N ASN A 7 43.00 -0.15 -23.51
CA ASN A 7 42.33 1.13 -23.66
C ASN A 7 41.41 1.37 -22.46
N GLY A 8 41.77 2.35 -21.60
CA GLY A 8 40.99 2.76 -20.43
C GLY A 8 39.55 3.17 -20.73
N HIS A 9 39.23 3.44 -22.00
CA HIS A 9 37.86 3.64 -22.48
C HIS A 9 36.94 2.42 -22.28
N ASN A 10 37.45 1.19 -22.39
CA ASN A 10 36.64 -0.02 -22.20
C ASN A 10 36.25 -0.23 -20.73
N ILE A 11 37.12 0.15 -19.79
CA ILE A 11 36.86 0.03 -18.35
C ILE A 11 35.78 1.04 -17.93
N ASN A 12 35.86 2.27 -18.43
CA ASN A 12 34.85 3.30 -18.18
C ASN A 12 33.49 2.89 -18.77
N PHE A 13 33.46 2.34 -20.00
CA PHE A 13 32.22 1.87 -20.61
C PHE A 13 31.54 0.77 -19.79
N ILE A 14 32.29 -0.23 -19.32
CA ILE A 14 31.77 -1.30 -18.46
C ILE A 14 31.25 -0.73 -17.13
N TYR A 15 31.96 0.23 -16.54
CA TYR A 15 31.54 0.90 -15.30
C TYR A 15 30.22 1.67 -15.46
N TYR A 16 30.07 2.43 -16.55
CA TYR A 16 28.81 3.12 -16.86
C TYR A 16 27.66 2.14 -17.12
N LEU A 17 27.94 1.02 -17.80
CA LEU A 17 26.95 -0.01 -18.06
C LEU A 17 26.48 -0.66 -16.75
N LEU A 18 27.39 -0.92 -15.82
CA LEU A 18 27.10 -1.50 -14.50
C LEU A 18 26.30 -0.51 -13.63
N LEU A 19 26.62 0.78 -13.67
CA LEU A 19 25.83 1.85 -13.02
C LEU A 19 24.40 1.93 -13.57
N ILE A 20 24.24 1.87 -14.89
CA ILE A 20 22.92 1.87 -15.53
C ILE A 20 22.11 0.65 -15.08
N PHE A 21 22.70 -0.55 -15.07
CA PHE A 21 22.04 -1.75 -14.53
C PHE A 21 21.65 -1.60 -13.06
N LEU A 22 22.49 -0.94 -12.26
CA LEU A 22 22.23 -0.71 -10.84
C LEU A 22 21.07 0.28 -10.63
N PHE A 23 21.00 1.37 -11.42
CA PHE A 23 19.92 2.35 -11.37
C PHE A 23 18.59 1.78 -11.88
N ILE A 24 18.61 1.00 -12.96
CA ILE A 24 17.42 0.32 -13.50
C ILE A 24 16.87 -0.65 -12.44
N ASN A 25 17.72 -1.45 -11.80
CA ASN A 25 17.28 -2.38 -10.75
C ASN A 25 16.80 -1.70 -9.47
N LEU A 26 17.27 -0.48 -9.17
CA LEU A 26 16.81 0.29 -8.01
C LEU A 26 15.36 0.77 -8.15
N SER A 27 14.92 1.09 -9.38
CA SER A 27 13.63 1.73 -9.60
C SER A 27 12.43 0.78 -9.50
N PHE A 28 12.65 -0.53 -9.67
CA PHE A 28 11.56 -1.52 -9.70
C PHE A 28 11.20 -2.12 -8.33
N ASN A 29 11.98 -1.86 -7.28
CA ASN A 29 11.82 -2.56 -6.00
C ASN A 29 10.85 -1.89 -4.99
N SER A 30 10.29 -0.71 -5.25
CA SER A 30 9.44 -0.05 -4.24
C SER A 30 8.27 0.79 -4.78
N LEU A 31 7.68 0.42 -5.93
CA LEU A 31 6.48 1.14 -6.37
C LEU A 31 5.28 0.71 -5.50
N THR A 32 4.92 1.54 -4.52
CA THR A 32 3.65 1.38 -3.79
C THR A 32 2.54 1.83 -4.72
N THR A 33 1.59 0.93 -5.00
CA THR A 33 0.39 1.23 -5.78
C THR A 33 -0.74 1.52 -4.81
N ILE A 34 -1.35 2.69 -4.93
CA ILE A 34 -2.51 3.10 -4.14
C ILE A 34 -3.72 3.17 -5.08
N HIS A 35 -4.72 2.35 -4.81
CA HIS A 35 -5.99 2.37 -5.52
C HIS A 35 -7.00 3.26 -4.77
N GLU A 36 -7.60 4.24 -5.44
CA GLU A 36 -8.65 5.07 -4.83
C GLU A 36 -10.04 4.51 -5.10
N ILE A 37 -10.87 4.45 -4.06
CA ILE A 37 -12.26 3.98 -4.12
C ILE A 37 -13.15 4.92 -3.34
N ASN A 38 -14.32 5.23 -3.91
CA ASN A 38 -15.39 5.93 -3.21
C ASN A 38 -16.47 4.92 -2.83
N GLN A 39 -16.85 4.85 -1.56
CA GLN A 39 -17.86 3.91 -1.07
C GLN A 39 -18.98 4.65 -0.32
N ALA A 40 -20.22 4.45 -0.75
CA ALA A 40 -21.39 4.85 0.03
C ALA A 40 -21.68 3.77 1.08
N VAL A 41 -21.85 4.18 2.34
CA VAL A 41 -22.11 3.25 3.45
C VAL A 41 -23.27 3.76 4.30
N PHE A 42 -24.05 2.82 4.83
CA PHE A 42 -25.23 3.12 5.64
C PHE A 42 -24.88 3.05 7.12
N PHE A 43 -25.39 4.02 7.88
CA PHE A 43 -25.33 3.98 9.32
C PHE A 43 -26.36 2.99 9.90
N ASN A 44 -25.93 2.09 10.77
CA ASN A 44 -26.83 1.21 11.52
C ASN A 44 -27.19 1.86 12.88
N PRO A 45 -28.44 2.33 13.07
CA PRO A 45 -28.86 3.00 14.30
C PRO A 45 -29.00 2.05 15.50
N GLN A 46 -29.21 0.74 15.27
CA GLN A 46 -29.37 -0.22 16.36
C GLN A 46 -28.04 -0.48 17.08
N THR A 47 -26.96 -0.59 16.31
CA THR A 47 -25.61 -0.84 16.84
C THR A 47 -24.79 0.43 16.99
N ASN A 48 -25.27 1.56 16.46
CA ASN A 48 -24.54 2.81 16.35
C ASN A 48 -23.20 2.63 15.60
N THR A 49 -23.23 1.89 14.49
CA THR A 49 -22.03 1.57 13.71
C THR A 49 -22.23 1.67 12.21
N THR A 50 -21.13 1.93 11.51
CA THR A 50 -21.01 1.83 10.05
C THR A 50 -19.93 0.81 9.71
N LEU A 51 -20.15 0.02 8.66
CA LEU A 51 -19.19 -0.98 8.19
C LEU A 51 -18.63 -0.56 6.83
N ILE A 52 -17.31 -0.56 6.71
CA ILE A 52 -16.60 -0.32 5.45
C ILE A 52 -15.87 -1.59 5.06
N ARG A 53 -15.71 -1.84 3.76
CA ARG A 53 -15.14 -3.08 3.24
C ARG A 53 -13.82 -2.78 2.54
N CYS A 54 -12.75 -3.50 2.86
CA CYS A 54 -11.52 -3.40 2.08
C CYS A 54 -11.64 -4.29 0.82
N PRO A 55 -11.30 -3.79 -0.38
CA PRO A 55 -11.40 -4.54 -1.65
C PRO A 55 -10.25 -5.54 -1.89
N LEU A 56 -9.39 -5.77 -0.89
CA LEU A 56 -8.28 -6.73 -1.00
C LEU A 56 -8.83 -8.14 -1.26
N ASN A 57 -8.26 -8.89 -2.19
CA ASN A 57 -8.76 -10.24 -2.51
C ASN A 57 -8.44 -11.24 -1.36
N TYR A 58 -9.48 -11.73 -0.68
CA TYR A 58 -9.36 -12.59 0.49
C TYR A 58 -9.11 -14.05 0.10
N LYS A 59 -7.86 -14.49 0.24
CA LYS A 59 -7.56 -15.88 0.57
C LYS A 59 -7.10 -15.89 2.02
N HIS A 60 -7.80 -16.68 2.85
CA HIS A 60 -7.66 -16.75 4.31
C HIS A 60 -6.21 -16.62 4.84
N ASN A 61 -6.04 -15.98 6.01
CA ASN A 61 -4.80 -15.79 6.80
C ASN A 61 -3.99 -14.51 6.59
N PHE A 62 -4.64 -13.35 6.46
CA PHE A 62 -3.92 -12.07 6.52
C PHE A 62 -4.64 -11.08 7.41
N ASN A 63 -3.84 -10.25 8.08
CA ASN A 63 -4.33 -9.12 8.83
C ASN A 63 -4.44 -7.91 7.89
N ILE A 64 -5.43 -7.06 8.10
CA ILE A 64 -5.57 -5.80 7.38
C ILE A 64 -5.22 -4.68 8.32
N GLN A 65 -4.25 -3.87 7.90
CA GLN A 65 -4.04 -2.57 8.51
C GLN A 65 -5.06 -1.61 7.96
N TRP A 66 -5.77 -0.95 8.85
CA TRP A 66 -6.63 0.18 8.57
C TRP A 66 -5.96 1.41 9.14
N TYR A 67 -5.88 2.47 8.34
CA TYR A 67 -5.41 3.78 8.76
C TYR A 67 -6.52 4.80 8.52
N ASP A 68 -7.05 5.35 9.60
CA ASP A 68 -8.01 6.45 9.61
C ASP A 68 -7.25 7.75 9.40
N VAL A 69 -7.39 8.35 8.21
CA VAL A 69 -6.63 9.53 7.79
C VAL A 69 -7.00 10.75 8.62
N ILE A 70 -8.28 10.89 8.98
CA ILE A 70 -8.78 12.05 9.73
C ILE A 70 -8.32 11.99 11.18
N ASN A 71 -8.42 10.81 11.81
CA ASN A 71 -8.05 10.65 13.21
C ASN A 71 -6.57 10.30 13.42
N ASN A 72 -5.79 10.15 12.34
CA ASN A 72 -4.40 9.72 12.36
C ASN A 72 -4.17 8.47 13.23
N ARG A 73 -5.03 7.46 13.06
CA ARG A 73 -5.02 6.23 13.86
C ARG A 73 -4.89 5.01 12.96
N SER A 74 -4.03 4.07 13.34
CA SER A 74 -3.95 2.76 12.70
C SER A 74 -4.52 1.65 13.57
N GLU A 75 -5.15 0.66 12.95
CA GLU A 75 -5.69 -0.52 13.60
C GLU A 75 -5.49 -1.75 12.73
N ILE A 76 -5.29 -2.92 13.36
CA ILE A 76 -5.09 -4.18 12.65
C ILE A 76 -6.31 -5.06 12.88
N VAL A 77 -7.01 -5.40 11.82
CA VAL A 77 -8.26 -6.16 11.85
C VAL A 77 -8.09 -7.47 11.08
N ARG A 78 -8.57 -8.58 11.65
CA ARG A 78 -8.55 -9.91 11.02
C ARG A 78 -9.69 -10.14 10.03
N GLU A 79 -10.63 -9.22 10.00
CA GLU A 79 -11.84 -9.24 9.18
C GLU A 79 -11.69 -8.34 7.97
N GLU A 80 -12.53 -8.61 6.98
CA GLU A 80 -12.65 -7.81 5.76
C GLU A 80 -13.25 -6.42 6.01
N TYR A 81 -14.02 -6.30 7.08
CA TYR A 81 -14.78 -5.12 7.41
C TYR A 81 -14.12 -4.33 8.54
N TYR A 82 -14.08 -3.01 8.38
CA TYR A 82 -13.75 -2.11 9.47
C TYR A 82 -15.01 -1.47 10.03
N ARG A 83 -15.14 -1.54 11.35
CA ARG A 83 -16.31 -1.06 12.08
C ARG A 83 -16.02 0.32 12.66
N ILE A 84 -16.78 1.29 12.20
CA ILE A 84 -16.75 2.66 12.70
C ILE A 84 -17.87 2.81 13.71
N TYR A 85 -17.55 3.32 14.90
CA TYR A 85 -18.51 3.58 15.97
C TYR A 85 -18.92 5.05 15.98
N GLY A 86 -20.21 5.29 16.22
CA GLY A 86 -20.77 6.63 16.47
C GLY A 86 -21.54 7.23 15.29
N LEU A 87 -22.38 8.22 15.64
CA LEU A 87 -23.09 9.10 14.73
C LEU A 87 -22.15 10.21 14.26
N GLN A 88 -21.30 9.93 13.29
CA GLN A 88 -20.55 11.00 12.62
C GLN A 88 -20.90 10.99 11.13
N PRO A 89 -21.84 11.85 10.70
CA PRO A 89 -22.16 12.02 9.29
C PRO A 89 -21.13 12.95 8.65
N TYR A 90 -19.94 12.43 8.38
CA TYR A 90 -18.91 13.16 7.64
C TYR A 90 -18.24 12.24 6.64
N ASP A 91 -17.74 12.84 5.55
CA ASP A 91 -16.86 12.15 4.64
C ASP A 91 -15.62 11.70 5.43
N ARG A 92 -15.28 10.41 5.36
CA ARG A 92 -14.09 9.86 6.02
C ARG A 92 -13.18 9.21 4.99
N GLU A 93 -11.88 9.22 5.26
CA GLU A 93 -10.90 8.56 4.42
C GLU A 93 -10.14 7.53 5.24
N PHE A 94 -10.05 6.33 4.67
CA PHE A 94 -9.32 5.21 5.23
C PHE A 94 -8.30 4.70 4.22
N ILE A 95 -7.17 4.23 4.69
CA ILE A 95 -6.22 3.46 3.89
C ILE A 95 -6.21 2.04 4.45
N CYS A 96 -6.53 1.05 3.62
CA CYS A 96 -6.38 -0.36 3.98
C CYS A 96 -5.22 -1.01 3.22
N SER A 97 -4.45 -1.83 3.92
CA SER A 97 -3.32 -2.58 3.36
C SER A 97 -3.18 -3.94 4.01
N LYS A 98 -2.63 -4.90 3.26
CA LYS A 98 -2.40 -6.25 3.75
C LYS A 98 -1.13 -6.31 4.59
N ILE A 99 -1.22 -6.85 5.80
CA ILE A 99 -0.08 -7.21 6.64
C ILE A 99 0.10 -8.73 6.60
N SER A 100 1.25 -9.19 6.11
CA SER A 100 1.68 -10.57 6.31
C SER A 100 2.31 -10.74 7.69
N HIS A 101 2.30 -11.97 8.22
CA HIS A 101 2.97 -12.33 9.48
C HIS A 101 4.49 -12.02 9.48
N THR A 102 5.09 -11.77 8.32
CA THR A 102 6.52 -11.43 8.17
C THR A 102 6.78 -9.93 8.08
N ARG A 103 5.83 -9.04 8.45
CA ARG A 103 5.93 -7.57 8.32
C ARG A 103 6.13 -7.06 6.89
N ILE A 104 5.98 -7.92 5.88
CA ILE A 104 6.02 -7.49 4.49
C ILE A 104 4.66 -6.86 4.21
N GLU A 105 4.59 -5.53 4.35
CA GLU A 105 3.50 -4.74 3.79
C GLU A 105 3.46 -5.02 2.29
N THR A 106 2.29 -5.40 1.78
CA THR A 106 2.13 -5.42 0.32
C THR A 106 2.26 -4.01 -0.22
N ASN A 107 2.94 -3.88 -1.35
CA ASN A 107 3.00 -2.61 -2.09
C ASN A 107 1.62 -2.15 -2.59
N GLU A 108 0.59 -3.00 -2.51
CA GLU A 108 -0.79 -2.69 -2.84
C GLU A 108 -1.53 -2.14 -1.61
N LYS A 109 -2.03 -0.91 -1.72
CA LYS A 109 -2.84 -0.23 -0.70
C LYS A 109 -4.11 0.33 -1.35
N TYR A 110 -5.17 0.48 -0.56
CA TYR A 110 -6.44 1.02 -1.02
C TYR A 110 -6.83 2.21 -0.18
N ARG A 111 -7.01 3.37 -0.81
CA ARG A 111 -7.57 4.58 -0.21
C ARG A 111 -9.08 4.57 -0.44
N ILE A 112 -9.84 4.41 0.64
CA ILE A 112 -11.30 4.32 0.64
C ILE A 112 -11.85 5.62 1.22
N LYS A 113 -12.48 6.42 0.36
CA LYS A 113 -13.25 7.60 0.74
C LYS A 113 -14.69 7.17 0.93
N ILE A 114 -15.23 7.38 2.13
CA ILE A 114 -16.60 7.00 2.46
C ILE A 114 -17.49 8.22 2.64
N ARG A 115 -18.75 8.05 2.26
CA ARG A 115 -19.84 8.97 2.60
C ARG A 115 -20.92 8.19 3.33
N ILE A 116 -21.23 8.63 4.55
CA ILE A 116 -22.18 7.96 5.45
C ILE A 116 -23.57 8.57 5.26
N TYR A 117 -24.58 7.72 5.03
CA TYR A 117 -25.99 8.07 4.89
C TYR A 117 -26.85 7.49 6.01
#